data_AF-N8X7M2-F1
#
_entry.id   AF-N8X7M2-F1
#
_cell.length_a   1.000
_cell.length_b   1.000
_cell.length_c   1.000
_cell.angle_alpha   90.00
_cell.angle_beta   90.00
_cell.angle_gamma   90.00
#
_symmetry.space_group_name_H-M   'P 1'
#
loop_
_entity.id
_entity.type
_entity.pdbx_description
1 polymer ?
#
loop_
_entity_poly.entity_id
_entity_poly.type
_entity_poly.pdbx_seq_one_letter_code
_entity_poly.pdbx_strand_id
1 'polypeptide(L)'
;MDKFEPKETGLKRTVWLFEREILANLEKTDLKDHHKVLSFNIFSMEYELNPEFENGRADAIVMRDTANHWLKMWFVAFQTCASEKMQSRQAEINQLQSQINEIAEVGLSQEGVIREKDKRIEELEKKLLNLASMYSTKAAEFNIKDEQKLATVCNEISQILEKALRGEHEA
;
A
#
# COMPACT_ATOMS: atom_id res chain seq x y z
N MET A 1 10.59 -23.90 27.83
CA MET A 1 10.66 -22.88 26.77
C MET A 1 9.68 -21.76 27.06
N ASP A 2 10.00 -20.54 26.63
CA ASP A 2 9.18 -19.34 26.88
C ASP A 2 7.80 -19.40 26.21
N LYS A 3 6.81 -18.80 26.87
CA LYS A 3 5.45 -18.65 26.32
C LYS A 3 5.36 -17.59 25.23
N PHE A 4 6.33 -16.68 25.17
CA PHE A 4 6.27 -15.50 24.31
C PHE A 4 7.12 -15.68 23.06
N GLU A 5 6.62 -15.17 21.93
CA GLU A 5 7.35 -15.15 20.68
C GLU A 5 8.59 -14.24 20.80
N PRO A 6 9.78 -14.71 20.41
CA PRO A 6 10.97 -13.86 20.33
C PRO A 6 10.76 -12.70 19.34
N LYS A 7 11.12 -11.47 19.75
CA LYS A 7 10.93 -10.27 18.92
C LYS A 7 11.90 -10.18 17.74
N GLU A 8 13.12 -10.70 17.91
CA GLU A 8 14.15 -10.67 16.88
C GLU A 8 13.97 -11.82 15.88
N THR A 9 14.17 -11.52 14.60
CA THR A 9 14.23 -12.53 13.55
C THR A 9 15.49 -13.37 13.67
N GLY A 10 15.38 -14.69 13.47
CA GLY A 10 16.51 -15.61 13.55
C GLY A 10 16.10 -17.00 14.04
N LEU A 11 17.08 -17.87 14.28
CA LEU A 11 16.85 -19.29 14.59
C LEU A 11 15.90 -19.49 15.77
N LYS A 12 16.05 -18.72 16.86
CA LYS A 12 15.18 -18.82 18.05
C LYS A 12 13.71 -18.57 17.72
N ARG A 13 13.42 -17.53 16.92
CA ARG A 13 12.06 -17.21 16.49
C ARG A 13 11.51 -18.25 15.52
N THR A 14 12.35 -18.75 14.61
CA THR A 14 11.95 -19.81 13.66
C THR A 14 11.57 -21.10 14.39
N VAL A 15 12.38 -21.55 15.36
CA VAL A 15 12.07 -22.73 16.19
C VAL A 15 10.78 -22.50 16.98
N TRP A 16 10.60 -21.32 17.57
CA TRP A 16 9.38 -20.98 18.30
C TRP A 16 8.13 -21.06 17.40
N LEU A 17 8.19 -20.48 16.20
CA LEU A 17 7.09 -20.52 15.24
C LEU A 17 6.79 -21.95 14.77
N PHE A 18 7.82 -22.74 14.51
CA PHE A 18 7.65 -24.15 14.17
C PHE A 18 6.93 -24.93 15.28
N GLU A 19 7.41 -24.83 16.52
CA GLU A 19 6.79 -25.52 17.65
C GLU A 19 5.35 -25.05 17.89
N ARG A 20 5.11 -23.73 17.94
CA ARG A 20 3.79 -23.21 18.31
C ARG A 20 2.77 -23.28 17.18
N GLU A 21 3.13 -22.79 16.00
CA GLU A 21 2.18 -22.65 14.90
C GLU A 21 1.97 -23.98 14.17
N ILE A 22 3.02 -24.78 14.02
CA ILE A 22 2.93 -26.04 13.26
C ILE A 22 2.66 -27.19 14.20
N LEU A 23 3.56 -27.47 15.15
CA LEU A 23 3.42 -28.67 15.98
C LEU A 23 2.21 -28.60 16.90
N ALA A 24 2.09 -27.54 17.71
CA ALA A 24 1.00 -27.44 18.66
C ALA A 24 -0.35 -27.09 18.00
N ASN A 25 -0.37 -26.06 17.14
CA ASN A 25 -1.62 -25.54 16.61
C ASN A 25 -2.15 -26.34 15.42
N LEU A 26 -1.29 -26.75 14.48
CA LEU A 26 -1.74 -27.45 13.27
C LEU A 26 -1.76 -28.97 13.46
N GLU A 27 -0.62 -29.56 13.79
CA GLU A 27 -0.44 -31.01 13.95
C GLU A 27 -0.97 -31.55 15.29
N LYS A 28 -1.46 -30.67 16.16
CA LYS A 28 -2.01 -31.01 17.49
C LYS A 28 -1.06 -31.85 18.34
N THR A 29 0.24 -31.70 18.12
CA THR A 29 1.29 -32.40 18.83
C THR A 29 1.50 -31.77 20.21
N ASP A 30 1.58 -32.58 21.26
CA ASP A 30 2.04 -32.11 22.57
C ASP A 30 3.53 -31.78 22.48
N LEU A 31 3.89 -30.52 22.75
CA LEU A 31 5.27 -30.06 22.73
C LEU A 31 6.15 -30.80 23.73
N LYS A 32 5.58 -31.33 24.83
CA LYS A 32 6.34 -32.19 25.74
C LYS A 32 6.77 -33.47 25.06
N ASP A 33 5.90 -34.08 24.26
CA ASP A 33 6.22 -35.31 23.53
C ASP A 33 7.19 -35.01 22.37
N HIS A 34 7.03 -33.87 21.70
CA HIS A 34 8.03 -33.38 20.74
C HIS A 34 9.44 -33.29 21.35
N HIS A 35 9.55 -32.64 22.52
CA HIS A 35 10.83 -32.51 23.22
C HIS A 35 11.36 -33.86 23.69
N LYS A 36 10.52 -34.80 24.11
CA LYS A 36 10.96 -36.17 24.41
C LYS A 36 11.56 -36.86 23.19
N VAL A 37 10.96 -36.73 22.00
CA VAL A 37 11.51 -37.32 20.77
C VAL A 37 12.87 -36.71 20.43
N LEU A 38 13.04 -35.39 20.59
CA LEU A 38 14.34 -34.73 20.42
C LEU A 38 15.38 -35.24 21.42
N SER A 39 15.04 -35.29 22.71
CA SER A 39 15.93 -35.82 23.75
C SER A 39 16.27 -37.29 23.51
N PHE A 40 15.30 -38.09 23.06
CA PHE A 40 15.49 -39.49 22.72
C PHE A 40 16.42 -39.68 21.52
N ASN A 41 16.31 -38.82 20.50
CA ASN A 41 17.23 -38.81 19.36
C ASN A 41 18.67 -38.52 19.78
N ILE A 42 18.87 -37.46 20.59
CA ILE A 42 20.20 -37.08 21.12
C ILE A 42 20.77 -38.23 21.96
N PHE A 43 19.98 -38.77 22.89
CA PHE A 43 20.38 -39.93 23.69
C PHE A 43 20.81 -41.11 22.81
N SER A 44 20.04 -41.43 21.77
CA SER A 44 20.34 -42.54 20.87
C SER A 44 21.67 -42.33 20.13
N MET A 45 21.96 -41.09 19.71
CA MET A 45 23.24 -40.75 19.08
C MET A 45 24.42 -40.88 20.05
N GLU A 46 24.26 -40.42 21.29
CA GLU A 46 25.29 -40.52 22.33
C GLU A 46 25.54 -41.98 22.72
N TYR A 47 24.48 -42.77 22.87
CA TYR A 47 24.56 -44.18 23.22
C TYR A 47 25.16 -45.04 22.09
N GLU A 48 24.93 -44.67 20.82
CA GLU A 48 25.57 -45.34 19.68
C GLU A 48 27.10 -45.19 19.68
N LEU A 49 27.61 -44.05 20.16
CA LEU A 49 29.05 -43.77 20.25
C LEU A 49 29.73 -44.55 21.38
N ASN A 50 29.02 -44.75 22.50
CA ASN A 50 29.54 -45.46 23.66
C ASN A 50 28.48 -46.38 24.28
N PRO A 51 28.21 -47.54 23.65
CA PRO A 51 27.19 -48.47 24.12
C PRO A 51 27.66 -49.25 25.35
N GLU A 52 26.77 -49.43 26.32
CA GLU A 52 27.06 -50.19 27.54
C GLU A 52 27.00 -51.71 27.34
N PHE A 53 26.26 -52.18 26.33
CA PHE A 53 26.05 -53.60 26.03
C PHE A 53 26.57 -53.96 24.63
N GLU A 54 26.92 -55.23 24.41
CA GLU A 54 27.46 -55.71 23.12
C GLU A 54 26.52 -55.45 21.93
N ASN A 55 25.20 -55.57 22.13
CA ASN A 55 24.18 -55.25 21.12
C ASN A 55 23.70 -53.80 21.17
N GLY A 56 24.16 -52.99 22.13
CA GLY A 56 23.65 -51.66 22.41
C GLY A 56 23.77 -50.70 21.22
N ARG A 57 24.79 -50.88 20.37
CA ARG A 57 24.94 -50.06 19.16
C ARG A 57 23.84 -50.31 18.12
N ALA A 58 23.43 -51.57 17.93
CA ALA A 58 22.37 -51.91 16.98
C ALA A 58 21.03 -51.34 17.47
N ASP A 59 20.76 -51.46 18.77
CA ASP A 59 19.57 -50.90 19.39
C ASP A 59 19.56 -49.36 19.28
N ALA A 60 20.70 -48.70 19.53
CA ALA A 60 20.87 -47.26 19.39
C ALA A 60 20.52 -46.76 17.98
N ILE A 61 20.95 -47.48 16.95
CA ILE A 61 20.65 -47.15 15.55
C ILE A 61 19.14 -47.21 15.30
N VAL A 62 18.45 -48.26 15.76
CA VAL A 62 16.99 -48.40 15.61
C VAL A 62 16.25 -47.27 16.33
N MET A 63 16.68 -46.94 17.55
CA MET A 63 16.12 -45.84 18.33
C MET A 63 16.29 -44.49 17.62
N ARG A 64 17.51 -44.21 17.16
CA ARG A 64 17.86 -42.99 16.41
C ARG A 64 17.05 -42.87 15.13
N ASP A 65 16.94 -43.95 14.36
CA ASP A 65 16.22 -43.97 13.08
C ASP A 65 14.72 -43.76 13.29
N THR A 66 14.15 -44.34 14.35
CA THR A 66 12.76 -44.12 14.76
C THR A 66 12.52 -42.65 15.13
N ALA A 67 13.40 -42.05 15.93
CA ALA A 67 13.27 -40.64 16.31
C ALA A 67 13.44 -39.71 15.09
N ASN A 68 14.38 -40.02 14.20
CA ASN A 68 14.59 -39.29 12.95
C ASN A 68 13.36 -39.35 12.02
N HIS A 69 12.63 -40.47 12.00
CA HIS A 69 11.40 -40.58 11.22
C HIS A 69 10.36 -39.55 11.68
N TRP A 70 10.13 -39.44 12.98
CA TRP A 70 9.20 -38.46 13.56
C TRP A 70 9.67 -37.01 13.30
N LEU A 71 10.96 -36.73 13.47
CA LEU A 71 11.52 -35.41 13.18
C LEU A 71 11.34 -35.00 11.71
N LYS A 72 11.52 -35.95 10.77
CA LYS A 72 11.29 -35.70 9.34
C LYS A 72 9.83 -35.35 9.04
N MET A 73 8.88 -36.09 9.60
CA MET A 73 7.46 -35.82 9.42
C MET A 73 7.09 -34.40 9.86
N TRP A 74 7.58 -33.99 11.02
CA TRP A 74 7.38 -32.64 11.51
C TRP A 74 8.04 -31.56 10.64
N PHE A 75 9.26 -31.81 10.14
CA PHE A 75 9.93 -30.88 9.23
C PHE A 75 9.18 -30.71 7.90
N VAL A 76 8.61 -31.79 7.35
CA VAL A 76 7.76 -31.73 6.16
C VAL A 76 6.51 -30.88 6.42
N ALA A 77 5.84 -31.09 7.56
CA ALA A 77 4.69 -30.27 7.95
C ALA A 77 5.06 -28.77 7.99
N PHE A 78 6.22 -28.44 8.56
CA PHE A 78 6.71 -27.05 8.56
C PHE A 78 6.94 -26.50 7.16
N GLN A 79 7.61 -27.24 6.29
CA GLN A 79 7.89 -26.79 4.92
C GLN A 79 6.62 -26.54 4.12
N THR A 80 5.64 -27.44 4.21
CA THR A 80 4.34 -27.28 3.55
C THR A 80 3.65 -26.01 4.03
N CYS A 81 3.55 -25.80 5.34
CA CYS A 81 2.87 -24.63 5.90
C CYS A 81 3.59 -23.31 5.60
N ALA A 82 4.93 -23.33 5.63
CA ALA A 82 5.73 -22.17 5.26
C ALA A 82 5.54 -21.81 3.78
N SER A 83 5.47 -22.81 2.91
CA SER A 83 5.23 -22.62 1.48
C SER A 83 3.85 -22.04 1.21
N GLU A 84 2.80 -22.60 1.83
CA GLU A 84 1.43 -22.09 1.72
C GLU A 84 1.31 -20.63 2.18
N LYS A 85 1.89 -20.30 3.35
CA LYS A 85 1.93 -18.91 3.84
C LYS A 85 2.69 -17.98 2.88
N MET A 86 3.77 -18.45 2.27
CA MET A 86 4.52 -17.67 1.28
C MET A 86 3.71 -17.42 0.01
N GLN A 87 3.00 -18.42 -0.49
CA GLN A 87 2.11 -18.28 -1.65
C GLN A 87 0.95 -17.32 -1.37
N SER A 88 0.34 -17.41 -0.18
CA SER A 88 -0.71 -16.47 0.25
C SER A 88 -0.23 -15.02 0.27
N ARG A 89 0.95 -14.77 0.85
CA ARG A 89 1.56 -13.43 0.87
C ARG A 89 1.89 -12.94 -0.54
N GLN A 90 2.36 -13.83 -1.42
CA GLN A 90 2.62 -13.47 -2.80
C GLN A 90 1.33 -13.10 -3.54
N ALA A 91 0.22 -13.80 -3.27
CA ALA A 91 -1.08 -13.46 -3.83
C ALA A 91 -1.58 -12.09 -3.36
N GLU A 92 -1.42 -11.77 -2.07
CA GLU A 92 -1.73 -10.43 -1.52
C GLU A 92 -0.88 -9.34 -2.18
N ILE A 93 0.43 -9.57 -2.36
CA ILE A 93 1.32 -8.63 -3.06
C ILE A 93 0.83 -8.39 -4.49
N ASN A 94 0.49 -9.44 -5.21
CA ASN A 94 0.00 -9.33 -6.59
C ASN A 94 -1.32 -8.54 -6.65
N GLN A 95 -2.23 -8.76 -5.69
CA GLN A 95 -3.48 -8.01 -5.60
C GLN A 95 -3.23 -6.52 -5.33
N LEU A 96 -2.34 -6.20 -4.39
CA LEU A 96 -1.97 -4.81 -4.09
C LEU A 96 -1.29 -4.13 -5.29
N GLN A 97 -0.45 -4.86 -6.02
CA GLN A 97 0.16 -4.35 -7.26
C GLN A 97 -0.90 -4.04 -8.34
N SER A 98 -1.92 -4.88 -8.48
CA SER A 98 -3.05 -4.61 -9.39
C SER A 98 -3.78 -3.32 -9.01
N GLN A 99 -4.10 -3.14 -7.71
CA GLN A 99 -4.75 -1.93 -7.22
C GLN A 99 -3.91 -0.67 -7.43
N ILE A 100 -2.60 -0.75 -7.23
CA ILE A 100 -1.67 0.37 -7.48
C ILE A 100 -1.70 0.76 -8.97
N ASN A 101 -1.71 -0.22 -9.88
CA ASN A 101 -1.78 0.04 -11.32
C ASN A 101 -3.09 0.73 -11.72
N GLU A 102 -4.23 0.26 -11.20
CA GLU A 102 -5.54 0.90 -11.45
C GLU A 102 -5.56 2.35 -10.96
N ILE A 103 -5.03 2.62 -9.77
CA ILE A 103 -4.92 3.99 -9.23
C ILE A 103 -4.00 4.84 -10.10
N ALA A 104 -2.89 4.29 -10.60
CA ALA A 104 -1.98 5.00 -11.48
C ALA A 104 -2.64 5.39 -12.82
N GLU A 105 -3.44 4.49 -13.41
CA GLU A 105 -4.20 4.79 -14.64
C GLU A 105 -5.23 5.90 -14.42
N VAL A 106 -5.98 5.84 -13.32
CA VAL A 106 -6.93 6.90 -12.95
C VAL A 106 -6.19 8.23 -12.72
N GLY A 107 -5.04 8.20 -12.04
CA GLY A 107 -4.19 9.37 -11.82
C GLY A 107 -3.73 10.03 -13.12
N LEU A 108 -3.23 9.24 -14.08
CA LEU A 108 -2.83 9.73 -15.40
C LEU A 108 -4.00 10.36 -16.16
N SER A 109 -5.19 9.76 -16.08
CA SER A 109 -6.39 10.33 -16.68
C SER A 109 -6.77 11.67 -16.06
N GLN A 110 -6.69 11.80 -14.73
CA GLN A 110 -7.01 13.04 -14.03
C GLN A 110 -5.98 14.14 -14.35
N GLU A 111 -4.71 13.79 -14.49
CA GLU A 111 -3.64 14.72 -14.83
C GLU A 111 -3.86 15.37 -16.21
N GLY A 112 -4.38 14.61 -17.19
CA GLY A 112 -4.80 15.16 -18.48
C GLY A 112 -5.92 16.21 -18.36
N VAL A 113 -6.92 15.94 -17.52
CA VAL A 113 -8.03 16.87 -17.27
C VAL A 113 -7.55 18.14 -16.57
N ILE A 114 -6.63 18.00 -15.61
CA ILE A 114 -6.03 19.14 -14.90
C ILE A 114 -5.24 20.02 -15.88
N ARG A 115 -4.38 19.43 -16.71
CA ARG A 115 -3.63 20.16 -17.75
C ARG A 115 -4.54 20.98 -18.68
N GLU A 116 -5.65 20.42 -19.12
CA GLU A 116 -6.60 21.13 -19.98
C GLU A 116 -7.27 22.30 -19.24
N LYS A 117 -7.61 22.12 -17.96
CA LYS A 117 -8.15 23.18 -17.12
C LYS A 117 -7.14 24.31 -16.91
N ASP A 118 -5.87 23.97 -16.63
CA ASP A 118 -4.80 24.95 -16.43
C ASP A 118 -4.58 25.81 -17.67
N LYS A 119 -4.55 25.19 -18.85
CA LYS A 119 -4.46 25.93 -20.13
C LYS A 119 -5.62 26.91 -20.32
N ARG A 120 -6.83 26.49 -19.93
CA ARG A 120 -8.04 27.31 -20.04
C ARG A 120 -8.01 28.48 -19.04
N ILE A 121 -7.42 28.29 -17.86
CA ILE A 121 -7.17 29.36 -16.88
C ILE A 121 -6.17 30.37 -17.46
N GLU A 122 -5.04 29.93 -18.01
CA GLU A 122 -4.06 30.85 -18.64
C GLU A 122 -4.68 31.70 -19.77
N GLU A 123 -5.55 31.11 -20.60
CA GLU A 123 -6.26 31.85 -21.65
C GLU A 123 -7.23 32.89 -21.07
N LEU A 124 -7.93 32.54 -19.99
CA LEU A 124 -8.85 33.46 -19.31
C LEU A 124 -8.08 34.62 -18.66
N GLU A 125 -6.93 34.34 -18.03
CA GLU A 125 -6.06 35.38 -17.44
C GLU A 125 -5.57 36.37 -18.51
N LYS A 126 -5.15 35.88 -19.69
CA LYS A 126 -4.75 36.75 -20.82
C LYS A 126 -5.91 37.62 -21.31
N LYS A 127 -7.12 37.06 -21.43
CA LYS A 127 -8.32 37.83 -21.82
C LYS A 127 -8.66 38.90 -20.78
N LEU A 128 -8.56 38.56 -19.50
CA LEU A 128 -8.82 39.49 -18.41
C LEU A 128 -7.81 40.65 -18.40
N LEU A 129 -6.53 40.37 -18.65
CA LEU A 129 -5.49 41.38 -18.78
C LEU A 129 -5.74 42.33 -19.96
N ASN A 130 -6.15 41.79 -21.13
CA ASN A 130 -6.50 42.60 -22.30
C ASN A 130 -7.74 43.46 -22.05
N LEU A 131 -8.75 42.94 -21.38
CA LEU A 131 -9.92 43.73 -20.99
C LEU A 131 -9.52 44.87 -20.05
N ALA A 132 -8.71 44.58 -19.02
CA ALA A 132 -8.21 45.58 -18.09
C ALA A 132 -7.40 46.69 -18.79
N SER A 133 -6.55 46.33 -19.76
CA SER A 133 -5.80 47.32 -20.54
C SER A 133 -6.73 48.17 -21.41
N MET A 134 -7.69 47.57 -22.11
CA MET A 134 -8.69 48.30 -22.90
C MET A 134 -9.49 49.30 -22.05
N TYR A 135 -9.95 48.90 -20.87
CA TYR A 135 -10.67 49.80 -19.96
C TYR A 135 -9.78 50.93 -19.45
N SER A 136 -8.51 50.66 -19.13
CA SER A 136 -7.55 51.69 -18.71
C SER A 136 -7.25 52.69 -19.83
N THR A 137 -7.02 52.23 -21.06
CA THR A 137 -6.81 53.09 -22.23
C THR A 137 -8.04 53.95 -22.51
N LYS A 138 -9.23 53.35 -22.48
CA LYS A 138 -10.48 54.08 -22.69
C LYS A 138 -10.71 55.12 -21.58
N ALA A 139 -10.47 54.78 -20.32
CA ALA A 139 -10.54 55.75 -19.21
C ALA A 139 -9.55 56.92 -19.37
N ALA A 140 -8.36 56.66 -19.92
CA ALA A 140 -7.36 57.69 -20.22
C ALA A 140 -7.77 58.57 -21.43
N GLU A 141 -8.34 57.99 -22.49
CA GLU A 141 -8.86 58.71 -23.66
C GLU A 141 -9.99 59.67 -23.31
N PHE A 142 -10.84 59.31 -22.34
CA PHE A 142 -11.90 60.20 -21.87
C PHE A 142 -11.41 61.30 -20.89
N ASN A 143 -10.12 61.36 -20.54
CA ASN A 143 -9.51 62.32 -19.60
C ASN A 143 -10.39 62.61 -18.37
N ILE A 144 -10.95 61.55 -17.77
CA ILE A 144 -11.90 61.66 -16.67
C ILE A 144 -11.12 61.84 -15.38
N LYS A 145 -10.68 63.07 -15.15
CA LYS A 145 -10.27 63.54 -13.81
C LYS A 145 -11.45 64.02 -12.98
N ASP A 146 -12.66 63.97 -13.53
CA ASP A 146 -13.85 64.55 -12.95
C ASP A 146 -14.99 63.51 -12.96
N GLU A 147 -15.11 62.80 -11.85
CA GLU A 147 -16.02 61.67 -11.59
C GLU A 147 -17.49 62.04 -11.90
N GLN A 148 -17.83 63.32 -11.77
CA GLN A 148 -19.16 63.88 -11.98
C GLN A 148 -19.54 63.95 -13.48
N LYS A 149 -18.57 64.18 -14.38
CA LYS A 149 -18.81 64.13 -15.82
C LYS A 149 -19.01 62.71 -16.33
N LEU A 150 -18.30 61.73 -15.77
CA LEU A 150 -18.47 60.32 -16.13
C LEU A 150 -19.86 59.81 -15.76
N ALA A 151 -20.33 60.11 -14.55
CA ALA A 151 -21.67 59.73 -14.11
C ALA A 151 -22.76 60.29 -15.05
N THR A 152 -22.59 61.54 -15.51
CA THR A 152 -23.52 62.20 -16.42
C THR A 152 -23.53 61.53 -17.79
N VAL A 153 -22.35 61.30 -18.38
CA VAL A 153 -22.22 60.64 -19.70
C VAL A 153 -22.72 59.18 -19.65
N CYS A 154 -22.45 58.45 -18.58
CA CYS A 154 -22.97 57.09 -18.39
C CYS A 154 -24.50 57.07 -18.29
N ASN A 155 -25.11 58.07 -17.64
CA ASN A 155 -26.56 58.19 -17.54
C ASN A 155 -27.19 58.49 -18.91
N GLU A 156 -26.61 59.42 -19.67
CA GLU A 156 -27.08 59.77 -21.02
C GLU A 156 -26.97 58.57 -21.97
N ILE A 157 -25.84 57.86 -21.97
CA ILE A 157 -25.65 56.65 -22.78
C ILE A 157 -26.65 55.56 -22.38
N SER A 158 -26.91 55.39 -21.07
CA SER A 158 -27.90 54.41 -20.58
C SER A 158 -29.31 54.75 -21.08
N GLN A 159 -29.71 56.02 -21.04
CA GLN A 159 -31.01 56.46 -21.55
C GLN A 159 -31.15 56.27 -23.06
N ILE A 160 -30.09 56.54 -23.83
CA ILE A 160 -30.08 56.32 -25.29
C ILE A 160 -30.21 54.82 -25.61
N LEU A 161 -29.47 53.97 -24.90
CA LEU A 161 -29.53 52.52 -25.08
C LEU A 161 -30.90 51.96 -24.68
N GLU A 162 -31.49 52.46 -23.60
CA GLU A 162 -32.85 52.05 -23.21
C GLU A 162 -33.91 52.48 -24.23
N LYS A 163 -33.82 53.70 -24.77
CA LYS A 163 -34.70 54.16 -25.86
C LYS A 163 -34.55 53.29 -27.11
N ALA A 164 -33.32 52.97 -27.49
CA ALA A 164 -33.03 52.08 -28.61
C ALA A 164 -33.60 50.66 -28.39
N LEU A 165 -33.50 50.12 -27.17
CA LEU A 165 -34.09 48.83 -26.81
C LEU A 165 -35.63 48.86 -26.79
N ARG A 166 -36.23 50.01 -26.51
CA ARG A 166 -37.69 50.24 -26.60
C ARG A 166 -38.18 50.50 -28.03
N GLY A 167 -37.29 50.55 -29.03
CA GLY A 167 -37.64 50.83 -30.43
C GLY A 167 -37.98 52.30 -30.71
N GLU A 168 -37.69 53.19 -29.76
CA GLU A 168 -37.89 54.63 -29.87
C GLU A 168 -36.67 55.27 -30.55
N HIS A 169 -36.51 55.00 -31.84
CA HIS A 169 -35.51 55.69 -32.65
C HIS A 169 -36.10 57.00 -33.17
N GLU A 170 -35.56 58.14 -32.73
CA GLU A 170 -35.83 59.44 -33.36
C GLU A 170 -35.28 59.40 -34.80
N ALA A 171 -36.14 59.76 -35.77
CA ALA A 171 -35.85 59.77 -37.20
C ALA A 171 -34.81 60.83 -37.61
#